data_AF-A0A1F6EX28-F1
#
_entry.id   AF-A0A1F6EX28-F1
#
_cell.length_a   1.000
_cell.length_b   1.000
_cell.length_c   1.000
_cell.angle_alpha   90.00
_cell.angle_beta   90.00
_cell.angle_gamma   90.00
#
_symmetry.space_group_name_H-M   'P 1'
#
loop_
_entity.id
_entity.type
_entity.pdbx_description
1 polymer ?
#
loop_
_entity_poly.entity_id
_entity_poly.type
_entity_poly.pdbx_seq_one_letter_code
_entity_poly.pdbx_strand_id
1 'polypeptide(L)'
;MFDNRFLGFMAWEDIPYFFLFVYFPIMFWEYFYDKQTHEHTWTKRMTRLASVFIFVALAVTAAWAWVPRIIQIPYFYLLVTIVLVLIPLSLESILRPRLGLKFVRVGLYFAFVAILYELTAIYLGQWYFPSDTFIGWVHIIGLKFPIEEFLTWIVFGAAAILTWYEYFDDDNR
;
A
#
# COMPACT_ATOMS: atom_id res chain seq x y z
N MET A 1 -23.85 8.47 5.93
CA MET A 1 -22.70 9.35 5.63
C MET A 1 -21.96 9.51 6.95
N PHE A 2 -20.73 9.03 7.07
CA PHE A 2 -20.00 9.12 8.33
C PHE A 2 -19.56 10.57 8.54
N ASP A 3 -20.21 11.28 9.46
CA ASP A 3 -19.95 12.70 9.74
C ASP A 3 -18.56 12.92 10.37
N ASN A 4 -17.95 11.87 10.92
CA ASN A 4 -16.62 11.91 11.50
C ASN A 4 -15.56 11.52 10.47
N ARG A 5 -14.85 12.52 9.93
CA ARG A 5 -13.63 12.33 9.12
C ARG A 5 -12.39 12.79 9.89
N PHE A 6 -11.32 12.00 9.86
CA PHE A 6 -10.01 12.44 10.30
C PHE A 6 -9.52 13.59 9.41
N LEU A 7 -9.22 14.73 10.04
CA LEU A 7 -8.79 15.98 9.39
C LEU A 7 -9.73 16.48 8.28
N GLY A 8 -11.00 16.05 8.29
CA GLY A 8 -12.01 16.43 7.30
C GLY A 8 -11.92 15.71 5.95
N PHE A 9 -10.92 14.85 5.74
CA PHE A 9 -10.70 14.17 4.45
C PHE A 9 -10.80 12.64 4.53
N MET A 10 -10.15 12.01 5.51
CA MET A 10 -10.03 10.55 5.61
C MET A 10 -11.10 9.98 6.55
N ALA A 11 -11.67 8.83 6.24
CA ALA A 11 -12.62 8.18 7.13
C ALA A 11 -11.87 7.51 8.30
N TRP A 12 -12.45 7.47 9.50
CA TRP A 12 -11.73 6.91 10.65
C TRP A 12 -11.42 5.42 10.50
N GLU A 13 -12.26 4.71 9.74
CA GLU A 13 -12.08 3.31 9.35
C GLU A 13 -10.87 3.06 8.44
N ASP A 14 -10.37 4.08 7.72
CA ASP A 14 -9.23 3.93 6.82
C ASP A 14 -7.94 3.64 7.59
N ILE A 15 -7.80 4.17 8.81
CA ILE A 15 -6.62 3.95 9.66
C ILE A 15 -6.48 2.47 10.09
N PRO A 16 -7.48 1.85 10.75
CA PRO A 16 -7.40 0.44 11.08
C PRO A 16 -7.37 -0.43 9.82
N TYR A 17 -8.08 -0.04 8.75
CA TYR A 17 -8.00 -0.78 7.48
C TYR A 17 -6.57 -0.81 6.94
N PHE A 18 -5.89 0.34 6.86
CA PHE A 18 -4.52 0.42 6.36
C PHE A 18 -3.55 -0.40 7.22
N PHE A 19 -3.71 -0.37 8.54
CA PHE A 19 -2.95 -1.24 9.43
C PHE A 19 -3.16 -2.72 9.10
N LEU A 20 -4.41 -3.17 8.97
CA LEU A 20 -4.73 -4.57 8.63
C LEU A 20 -4.26 -4.95 7.22
N PHE A 21 -4.33 -4.01 6.28
CA PHE A 21 -3.87 -4.18 4.91
C PHE A 21 -2.37 -4.44 4.82
N VAL A 22 -1.57 -3.88 5.73
CA VAL A 22 -0.13 -4.17 5.85
C VAL A 22 0.13 -5.40 6.71
N TYR A 23 -0.52 -5.49 7.87
CA TYR A 23 -0.28 -6.53 8.88
C TYR A 23 -0.67 -7.93 8.40
N PHE A 24 -1.83 -8.10 7.74
CA PHE A 24 -2.29 -9.43 7.35
C PHE A 24 -1.45 -10.09 6.25
N PRO A 25 -1.00 -9.40 5.18
CA PRO A 25 -0.06 -10.01 4.24
C PRO A 25 1.22 -10.49 4.90
N ILE A 26 1.80 -9.70 5.83
CA ILE A 26 3.03 -10.08 6.56
C ILE A 26 2.77 -11.30 7.43
N MET A 27 1.73 -11.27 8.27
CA MET A 27 1.39 -12.41 9.13
C MET A 27 1.08 -13.68 8.33
N PHE A 28 0.36 -13.54 7.21
CA PHE A 28 0.09 -14.66 6.32
C PHE A 28 1.39 -15.22 5.74
N TRP A 29 2.31 -14.34 5.34
CA TRP A 29 3.60 -14.71 4.81
C TRP A 29 4.45 -15.46 5.84
N GLU A 30 4.60 -14.93 7.05
CA GLU A 30 5.33 -15.59 8.14
C GLU A 30 4.72 -16.98 8.41
N TYR A 31 3.40 -17.06 8.60
CA TYR A 31 2.76 -18.33 8.93
C TYR A 31 2.90 -19.40 7.84
N PHE A 32 2.71 -19.04 6.57
CA PHE A 32 2.67 -20.02 5.47
C PHE A 32 4.01 -20.23 4.75
N TYR A 33 4.87 -19.22 4.68
CA TYR A 33 6.07 -19.22 3.85
C TYR A 33 7.38 -19.04 4.62
N ASP A 34 7.39 -18.26 5.70
CA ASP A 34 8.58 -18.00 6.50
C ASP A 34 8.44 -18.60 7.92
N LYS A 35 8.74 -19.89 8.02
CA LYS A 35 8.65 -20.65 9.27
C LYS A 35 9.76 -20.32 10.29
N GLN A 36 10.56 -19.29 10.05
CA GLN A 36 11.63 -18.91 10.96
C GLN A 36 11.04 -18.31 12.24
N THR A 37 11.68 -18.61 13.38
CA THR A 37 11.36 -17.93 14.64
C THR A 37 12.31 -16.75 14.74
N HIS A 38 11.82 -15.55 14.44
CA HIS A 38 12.60 -14.32 14.60
C HIS A 38 12.77 -14.04 16.10
N GLU A 39 13.99 -14.19 16.63
CA GLU A 39 14.31 -13.85 18.03
C GLU A 39 14.29 -12.32 18.30
N HIS A 40 14.35 -11.52 17.24
CA HIS A 40 14.34 -10.06 17.30
C HIS A 40 13.16 -9.49 16.52
N THR A 41 12.48 -8.52 17.12
CA THR A 41 11.27 -7.94 16.54
C THR A 41 11.55 -6.90 15.45
N TRP A 42 12.69 -6.17 15.49
CA TRP A 42 13.00 -5.06 14.57
C TRP A 42 14.48 -5.02 14.19
N THR A 43 14.79 -5.06 12.89
CA THR A 43 16.16 -4.82 12.42
C THR A 43 16.53 -3.33 12.38
N LYS A 44 17.83 -3.03 12.29
CA LYS A 44 18.32 -1.66 12.06
C LYS A 44 17.84 -1.08 10.72
N ARG A 45 17.63 -1.94 9.71
CA ARG A 45 17.11 -1.56 8.39
C ARG A 45 15.64 -1.15 8.51
N MET A 46 14.82 -1.95 9.18
CA MET A 46 13.42 -1.63 9.46
C MET A 46 13.27 -0.32 10.26
N THR A 47 14.10 -0.13 11.29
CA THR A 47 14.10 1.12 12.08
C THR A 47 14.43 2.35 11.22
N ARG A 48 15.38 2.21 10.29
CA ARG A 48 15.73 3.29 9.34
C ARG A 48 14.58 3.56 8.38
N LEU A 49 13.93 2.52 7.86
CA LEU A 49 12.76 2.66 6.98
C LEU A 49 11.62 3.41 7.70
N ALA A 50 11.28 2.99 8.92
CA ALA A 50 10.28 3.66 9.75
C ALA A 50 10.64 5.14 9.98
N SER A 51 11.91 5.43 10.28
CA SER A 51 12.38 6.81 10.46
C SER A 51 12.24 7.66 9.19
N VAL A 52 12.51 7.09 8.01
CA VAL A 52 12.30 7.76 6.72
C VAL A 52 10.81 8.03 6.49
N PHE A 53 9.93 7.06 6.72
CA PHE A 53 8.48 7.27 6.58
C PHE A 53 7.94 8.32 7.55
N ILE A 54 8.39 8.30 8.80
CA ILE A 54 8.03 9.32 9.79
C ILE A 54 8.52 10.70 9.34
N PHE A 55 9.76 10.80 8.88
CA PHE A 55 10.30 12.07 8.38
C PHE A 55 9.52 12.59 7.17
N VAL A 56 9.22 11.73 6.19
CA VAL A 56 8.42 12.09 5.01
C VAL A 56 7.01 12.51 5.42
N ALA A 57 6.35 11.78 6.32
CA ALA A 57 5.03 12.13 6.81
C ALA A 57 5.03 13.51 7.48
N LEU A 58 6.00 13.77 8.38
CA LEU A 58 6.15 15.08 9.02
C LEU A 58 6.45 16.19 8.02
N ALA A 59 7.32 15.94 7.03
CA ALA A 59 7.65 16.90 5.99
C ALA A 59 6.43 17.24 5.12
N VAL A 60 5.63 16.24 4.75
CA VAL A 60 4.39 16.44 3.99
C VAL A 60 3.36 17.20 4.82
N THR A 61 3.16 16.84 6.10
CA THR A 61 2.25 17.57 7.00
C THR A 61 2.68 19.02 7.19
N ALA A 62 3.98 19.27 7.35
CA ALA A 62 4.54 20.62 7.47
C ALA A 62 4.37 21.43 6.17
N ALA A 63 4.68 20.83 5.02
CA ALA A 63 4.46 21.44 3.71
C ALA A 63 2.98 21.75 3.48
N TRP A 64 2.07 20.91 3.97
CA TRP A 64 0.63 21.12 3.85
C TRP A 64 0.17 22.31 4.68
N ALA A 65 0.72 22.45 5.90
CA ALA A 65 0.39 23.56 6.78
C ALA A 65 0.90 24.92 6.27
N TRP A 66 2.05 24.97 5.58
CA TRP A 66 2.68 26.23 5.19
C TRP A 66 2.55 26.59 3.70
N VAL A 67 2.59 25.60 2.80
CA VAL A 67 2.53 25.83 1.35
C VAL A 67 1.69 24.74 0.66
N PRO A 68 0.35 24.75 0.82
CA PRO A 68 -0.52 23.69 0.30
C PRO A 68 -0.39 23.44 -1.21
N ARG A 69 -0.02 24.47 -1.97
CA ARG A 69 0.14 24.39 -3.43
C ARG A 69 1.24 23.42 -3.88
N ILE A 70 2.29 23.22 -3.08
CA ILE A 70 3.41 22.34 -3.44
C ILE A 70 2.98 20.85 -3.39
N ILE A 71 1.93 20.52 -2.64
CA ILE A 71 1.46 19.14 -2.44
C ILE A 71 0.57 18.65 -3.59
N GLN A 72 0.13 19.55 -4.47
CA GLN A 72 -0.66 19.19 -5.65
C GLN A 72 0.26 18.63 -6.74
N ILE A 73 0.64 17.36 -6.59
CA ILE A 73 1.49 16.62 -7.54
C ILE A 73 0.59 15.93 -8.56
N PRO A 74 0.63 16.30 -9.86
CA PRO A 74 -0.10 15.60 -10.90
C PRO A 74 0.33 14.13 -10.97
N TYR A 75 -0.62 13.23 -11.19
CA TYR A 75 -0.37 11.79 -11.30
C TYR A 75 0.34 11.19 -10.06
N PHE A 76 0.07 11.74 -8.86
CA PHE A 76 0.67 11.28 -7.61
C PHE A 76 0.52 9.76 -7.40
N TYR A 77 -0.67 9.22 -7.64
CA TYR A 77 -0.92 7.78 -7.51
C TYR A 77 -0.03 6.97 -8.45
N LEU A 78 0.12 7.39 -9.71
CA LEU A 78 1.01 6.74 -10.66
C LEU A 78 2.47 6.76 -10.19
N LEU A 79 2.93 7.90 -9.66
CA LEU A 79 4.29 8.02 -9.12
C LEU A 79 4.50 7.06 -7.95
N VAL A 80 3.53 6.95 -7.05
CA VAL A 80 3.53 5.98 -5.95
C VAL A 80 3.55 4.55 -6.47
N THR A 81 2.71 4.20 -7.45
CA THR A 81 2.71 2.87 -8.08
C THR A 81 4.07 2.54 -8.65
N ILE A 82 4.72 3.47 -9.35
CA ILE A 82 6.01 3.19 -9.99
C ILE A 82 7.11 3.05 -8.93
N VAL A 83 7.24 4.04 -8.04
CA VAL A 83 8.39 4.17 -7.13
C VAL A 83 8.30 3.22 -5.95
N LEU A 84 7.12 3.07 -5.34
CA LEU A 84 6.97 2.29 -4.11
C LEU A 84 6.47 0.86 -4.35
N VAL A 85 5.89 0.57 -5.52
CA VAL A 85 5.33 -0.75 -5.83
C VAL A 85 6.12 -1.43 -6.94
N LEU A 86 6.08 -0.92 -8.16
CA LEU A 86 6.60 -1.63 -9.33
C LEU A 86 8.13 -1.74 -9.32
N ILE A 87 8.87 -0.68 -9.00
CA ILE A 87 10.34 -0.73 -8.99
C ILE A 87 10.85 -1.73 -7.94
N PRO A 88 10.48 -1.64 -6.64
CA PRO A 88 10.95 -2.59 -5.64
C PRO A 88 10.54 -4.02 -5.98
N LEU A 89 9.26 -4.26 -6.31
CA LEU A 89 8.74 -5.59 -6.62
C LEU A 89 9.45 -6.21 -7.83
N SER A 90 9.72 -5.41 -8.86
CA SER A 90 10.40 -5.90 -10.07
C SER A 90 11.85 -6.23 -9.78
N LEU A 91 12.57 -5.34 -9.09
CA LEU A 91 13.95 -5.58 -8.69
C LEU A 91 14.06 -6.84 -7.84
N GLU A 92 13.18 -6.97 -6.85
CA GLU A 92 13.16 -8.12 -5.95
C GLU A 92 12.82 -9.43 -6.68
N SER A 93 11.85 -9.40 -7.58
CA SER A 93 11.49 -10.56 -8.39
C SER A 93 12.58 -10.96 -9.39
N ILE A 94 13.37 -10.01 -9.89
CA ILE A 94 14.54 -10.28 -10.76
C ILE A 94 15.68 -10.88 -9.94
N LEU A 95 15.97 -10.32 -8.75
CA LEU A 95 17.08 -10.76 -7.91
C LEU A 95 16.79 -12.09 -7.19
N ARG A 96 15.54 -12.29 -6.73
CA ARG A 96 15.08 -13.47 -5.97
C ARG A 96 13.80 -14.06 -6.62
N PRO A 97 13.89 -14.68 -7.82
CA PRO A 97 12.70 -15.13 -8.58
C PRO A 97 11.85 -16.20 -7.86
N ARG A 98 12.45 -17.00 -6.98
CA ARG A 98 11.72 -17.96 -6.14
C ARG A 98 10.80 -17.27 -5.13
N LEU A 99 11.21 -16.10 -4.61
CA LEU A 99 10.38 -15.28 -3.72
C LEU A 99 9.26 -14.59 -4.52
N GLY A 100 9.58 -14.06 -5.72
CA GLY A 100 8.59 -13.42 -6.59
C GLY A 100 7.37 -14.32 -6.87
N LEU A 101 7.56 -15.61 -7.13
CA LEU A 101 6.44 -16.54 -7.32
C LEU A 101 5.58 -16.73 -6.07
N LYS A 102 6.18 -16.67 -4.87
CA LYS A 102 5.43 -16.71 -3.60
C LYS A 102 4.67 -15.40 -3.40
N PHE A 103 5.27 -14.25 -3.72
CA PHE A 103 4.59 -12.94 -3.66
C PHE A 103 3.37 -12.89 -4.56
N VAL A 104 3.43 -13.46 -5.77
CA VAL A 104 2.25 -13.56 -6.65
C VAL A 104 1.13 -14.36 -6.01
N ARG A 105 1.43 -15.46 -5.31
CA ARG A 105 0.40 -16.28 -4.65
C ARG A 105 -0.30 -15.53 -3.51
N VAL A 106 0.48 -14.85 -2.67
CA VAL A 106 -0.09 -14.00 -1.60
C VAL A 106 -0.82 -12.81 -2.19
N GLY A 107 -0.24 -12.17 -3.21
CA GLY A 107 -0.84 -11.08 -3.96
C GLY A 107 -2.21 -11.42 -4.52
N LEU A 108 -2.36 -12.57 -5.19
CA LEU A 108 -3.65 -13.01 -5.74
C LEU A 108 -4.72 -13.22 -4.67
N TYR A 109 -4.36 -13.79 -3.51
CA TYR A 109 -5.30 -13.96 -2.41
C TYR A 109 -5.77 -12.61 -1.86
N PHE A 110 -4.83 -11.70 -1.56
CA PHE A 110 -5.17 -10.40 -1.01
C PHE A 110 -5.77 -9.44 -2.04
N ALA A 111 -5.49 -9.59 -3.33
CA ALA A 111 -6.15 -8.85 -4.39
C ALA A 111 -7.66 -9.10 -4.39
N PHE A 112 -8.07 -10.34 -4.15
CA PHE A 112 -9.49 -10.68 -3.99
C PHE A 112 -10.11 -10.00 -2.76
N VAL A 113 -9.40 -9.95 -1.63
CA VAL A 113 -9.88 -9.26 -0.43
C VAL A 113 -9.96 -7.74 -0.68
N ALA A 114 -8.94 -7.17 -1.30
CA ALA A 114 -8.83 -5.74 -1.60
C ALA A 114 -9.91 -5.27 -2.57
N ILE A 115 -10.22 -6.02 -3.64
CA ILE A 115 -11.28 -5.64 -4.57
C ILE A 115 -12.66 -5.66 -3.91
N LEU A 116 -12.94 -6.61 -3.00
CA LEU A 116 -14.20 -6.64 -2.26
C LEU A 116 -14.33 -5.42 -1.35
N TYR A 117 -13.25 -5.05 -0.66
CA TYR A 117 -13.21 -3.85 0.15
C TYR A 117 -13.45 -2.59 -0.70
N GLU A 118 -12.70 -2.43 -1.78
CA GLU A 118 -12.76 -1.25 -2.66
C GLU A 118 -14.18 -1.04 -3.21
N LEU A 119 -14.79 -2.10 -3.76
CA LEU A 119 -16.15 -2.03 -4.29
C LEU A 119 -17.16 -1.66 -3.19
N THR A 120 -16.99 -2.18 -1.99
CA THR A 120 -17.87 -1.87 -0.85
C THR A 120 -17.68 -0.40 -0.41
N ALA A 121 -16.44 0.07 -0.30
CA ALA A 121 -16.12 1.43 0.12
C ALA A 121 -16.62 2.47 -0.87
N ILE A 122 -16.49 2.23 -2.18
CA ILE A 122 -17.04 3.10 -3.22
C ILE A 122 -18.57 3.06 -3.20
N TYR A 123 -19.17 1.87 -3.11
CA TYR A 123 -20.62 1.72 -3.09
C TYR A 123 -21.28 2.46 -1.92
N LEU A 124 -20.65 2.42 -0.74
CA LEU A 124 -21.11 3.12 0.47
C LEU A 124 -20.72 4.60 0.52
N GLY A 125 -19.96 5.10 -0.46
CA GLY A 125 -19.46 6.47 -0.50
C GLY A 125 -18.44 6.79 0.60
N GLN A 126 -17.78 5.77 1.14
CA GLN A 126 -16.67 5.91 2.09
C GLN A 126 -15.39 6.35 1.36
N TRP A 127 -15.22 5.88 0.12
CA TRP A 127 -14.10 6.21 -0.74
C TRP A 127 -14.56 6.82 -2.05
N TYR A 128 -13.86 7.87 -2.52
CA TYR A 128 -14.13 8.52 -3.79
C TYR A 128 -12.88 9.17 -4.36
N PHE A 129 -12.85 9.36 -5.67
CA PHE A 129 -11.68 9.86 -6.40
C PHE A 129 -12.00 11.19 -7.09
N PRO A 130 -11.67 12.34 -6.47
CA PRO A 130 -12.03 13.65 -7.00
C PRO A 130 -11.04 14.23 -8.03
N SER A 131 -9.92 13.57 -8.29
CA SER A 131 -8.89 14.08 -9.21
C SER A 131 -9.20 13.75 -10.67
N ASP A 132 -8.80 14.65 -11.57
CA ASP A 132 -8.82 14.43 -13.03
C ASP A 132 -7.45 13.94 -13.56
N THR A 133 -6.44 13.83 -12.70
CA THR A 133 -5.07 13.46 -13.08
C THR A 133 -4.82 11.96 -13.03
N PHE A 134 -5.83 11.14 -13.30
CA PHE A 134 -5.68 9.69 -13.41
C PHE A 134 -5.47 9.30 -14.88
N ILE A 135 -4.65 8.28 -15.14
CA ILE A 135 -4.36 7.82 -16.51
C ILE A 135 -5.53 7.04 -17.12
N GLY A 136 -6.46 6.56 -16.30
CA GLY A 136 -7.67 5.88 -16.75
C GLY A 136 -8.51 5.34 -15.61
N TRP A 137 -9.63 4.70 -15.97
CA TRP A 137 -10.64 4.25 -15.03
C TRP A 137 -11.01 2.79 -15.26
N VAL A 138 -11.07 2.03 -14.16
CA VAL A 138 -11.64 0.68 -14.11
C VAL A 138 -13.13 0.80 -13.82
N HIS A 139 -13.95 0.03 -14.52
CA HIS A 139 -15.41 0.01 -14.36
C HIS A 139 -15.87 -1.39 -13.98
N ILE A 140 -16.52 -1.54 -12.82
CA ILE A 140 -17.02 -2.82 -12.31
C ILE A 140 -18.40 -2.60 -11.70
N ILE A 141 -19.44 -3.26 -12.23
CA ILE A 141 -20.82 -3.24 -11.71
C ILE A 141 -21.34 -1.79 -11.51
N GLY A 142 -21.05 -0.90 -12.47
CA GLY A 142 -21.45 0.51 -12.43
C GLY A 142 -20.64 1.39 -11.46
N LEU A 143 -19.71 0.82 -10.70
CA LEU A 143 -18.73 1.56 -9.91
C LEU A 143 -17.48 1.85 -10.76
N LYS A 144 -16.79 2.95 -10.45
CA LYS A 144 -15.55 3.34 -11.11
C LYS A 144 -14.49 3.77 -10.11
N PHE A 145 -13.25 3.44 -10.42
CA PHE A 145 -12.06 3.85 -9.67
C PHE A 145 -10.83 3.89 -10.58
N PRO A 146 -9.77 4.62 -10.21
CA PRO A 146 -8.58 4.78 -11.05
C PRO A 146 -7.84 3.48 -11.32
N ILE A 147 -7.21 3.38 -12.49
CA ILE A 147 -6.32 2.26 -12.83
C ILE A 147 -5.14 2.20 -11.85
N GLU A 148 -4.61 3.35 -11.45
CA GLU A 148 -3.50 3.42 -10.49
C GLU A 148 -3.88 2.83 -9.15
N GLU A 149 -5.12 3.06 -8.69
CA GLU A 149 -5.63 2.46 -7.45
C GLU A 149 -5.71 0.94 -7.57
N PHE A 150 -6.26 0.46 -8.70
CA PHE A 150 -6.35 -0.95 -9.02
C PHE A 150 -4.98 -1.62 -9.00
N LEU A 151 -3.99 -1.01 -9.64
CA LEU A 151 -2.65 -1.59 -9.70
C LEU A 151 -1.94 -1.52 -8.34
N THR A 152 -1.99 -0.38 -7.67
CA THR A 152 -1.22 -0.12 -6.43
C THR A 152 -1.72 -0.96 -5.28
N TRP A 153 -3.02 -0.91 -5.00
CA TRP A 153 -3.56 -1.46 -3.76
C TRP A 153 -4.17 -2.84 -3.95
N ILE A 154 -4.75 -3.11 -5.12
CA ILE A 154 -5.45 -4.37 -5.37
C ILE A 154 -4.48 -5.39 -5.98
N VAL A 155 -3.91 -5.12 -7.14
CA VAL A 155 -3.11 -6.12 -7.88
C VAL A 155 -1.76 -6.37 -7.22
N PHE A 156 -1.03 -5.32 -6.88
CA PHE A 156 0.35 -5.44 -6.41
C PHE A 156 0.55 -5.11 -4.94
N GLY A 157 -0.47 -4.60 -4.24
CA GLY A 157 -0.32 -4.04 -2.90
C GLY A 157 0.30 -5.01 -1.90
N ALA A 158 -0.28 -6.21 -1.76
CA ALA A 158 0.26 -7.22 -0.86
C ALA A 158 1.66 -7.71 -1.28
N ALA A 159 1.92 -7.87 -2.57
CA ALA A 159 3.24 -8.27 -3.06
C ALA A 159 4.32 -7.20 -2.81
N ALA A 160 3.96 -5.91 -2.94
CA ALA A 160 4.85 -4.80 -2.63
C ALA A 160 5.12 -4.70 -1.12
N ILE A 161 4.10 -4.86 -0.27
CA ILE A 161 4.28 -4.92 1.19
C ILE A 161 5.32 -5.99 1.55
N LEU A 162 5.16 -7.20 1.00
CA LEU A 162 6.10 -8.29 1.23
C LEU A 162 7.50 -8.01 0.69
N THR A 163 7.60 -7.29 -0.42
CA THR A 163 8.91 -6.86 -0.95
C THR A 163 9.63 -5.94 0.03
N TRP A 164 8.93 -4.94 0.59
CA TRP A 164 9.51 -4.06 1.60
C TRP A 164 9.85 -4.83 2.88
N TYR A 165 8.97 -5.72 3.32
CA TYR A 165 9.20 -6.59 4.47
C TYR A 165 10.46 -7.46 4.29
N GLU A 166 10.55 -8.22 3.21
CA GLU A 166 11.68 -9.12 2.90
C GLU A 166 13.00 -8.39 2.59
N TYR A 167 12.95 -7.11 2.24
CA TYR A 167 14.16 -6.34 2.02
C TYR A 167 14.68 -5.70 3.33
N PHE A 168 13.77 -5.20 4.17
CA PHE A 168 14.14 -4.44 5.36
C PHE A 168 14.18 -5.27 6.64
N ASP A 169 13.39 -6.34 6.74
CA ASP A 169 13.30 -7.17 7.94
C ASP A 169 14.11 -8.47 7.82
N ASP A 170 14.09 -9.12 6.66
CA ASP A 170 14.86 -10.36 6.49
C ASP A 170 16.38 -10.08 6.41
N ASP A 171 17.13 -10.73 7.30
CA ASP A 171 18.59 -10.69 7.40
C ASP A 171 19.32 -11.62 6.41
N ASN A 172 18.63 -12.10 5.36
CA ASN A 172 19.19 -12.94 4.28
C ASN A 172 19.91 -14.19 4.82
N ARG A 173 19.34 -14.84 5.85
CA ARG A 173 19.88 -16.08 6.42
C ARG A 173 19.13 -17.32 5.95
#